data_AF-H9G8J9-F1
#
_entry.id   AF-H9G8J9-F1
#
_cell.length_a   1.000
_cell.length_b   1.000
_cell.length_c   1.000
_cell.angle_alpha   90.00
_cell.angle_beta   90.00
_cell.angle_gamma   90.00
#
_symmetry.space_group_name_H-M   'P 1'
#
loop_
_entity.id
_entity.type
_entity.pdbx_description
1 polymer ?
#
loop_
_entity_poly.entity_id
_entity_poly.type
_entity_poly.pdbx_seq_one_letter_code
_entity_poly.pdbx_strand_id
1 'polypeptide(L)'
;RLVSLAGPNPQVAKKTHILVPLGSPLSDLSWSAELRDTGTNTMTIRVNTSPEAVIGKYQFSVKTRSKAGEYQAPFDPRYEIYILFNPWCPDDPVYLDKTSSLDEYVLNESGRIYYGTETQIGERTWNYAQFDHGILDACLFMLDQRGMPHASRGDPIMVSRVVSAMVNSLDDNGVLVGNWNGDYSRGTNPSAWVGSRDILLKYLKTGYPVLYGQCWVFAGVVTT
;
A
#
# COMPACT_ATOMS: atom_id res chain seq x y z
N ARG A 1 -8.40 -25.77 -1.28
CA ARG A 1 -7.46 -24.81 -0.68
C ARG A 1 -7.54 -23.50 -1.43
N LEU A 2 -7.36 -22.38 -0.74
CA LEU A 2 -7.24 -21.06 -1.34
C LEU A 2 -5.78 -20.86 -1.78
N VAL A 3 -5.58 -20.14 -2.88
CA VAL A 3 -4.28 -19.84 -3.46
C VAL A 3 -4.21 -18.33 -3.66
N SER A 4 -3.24 -17.68 -3.00
CA SER A 4 -2.98 -16.25 -3.17
C SER A 4 -1.53 -16.03 -3.60
N LEU A 5 -1.32 -15.18 -4.62
CA LEU A 5 0.01 -14.88 -5.16
C LEU A 5 0.28 -13.37 -5.07
N ALA A 6 1.43 -12.99 -4.50
CA ALA A 6 1.90 -11.62 -4.44
C ALA A 6 3.18 -11.43 -5.28
N GLY A 7 3.14 -10.46 -6.19
CA GLY A 7 4.26 -10.10 -7.05
C GLY A 7 4.52 -11.08 -8.20
N PRO A 8 5.54 -10.78 -9.04
CA PRO A 8 5.75 -11.48 -10.31
C PRO A 8 6.38 -12.87 -10.17
N ASN A 9 7.07 -13.16 -9.06
CA ASN A 9 7.80 -14.41 -8.83
C ASN A 9 7.47 -15.01 -7.46
N PRO A 10 6.21 -15.45 -7.24
CA PRO A 10 5.72 -15.85 -5.93
C PRO A 10 6.33 -17.18 -5.47
N GLN A 11 6.81 -17.24 -4.22
CA GLN A 11 7.42 -18.42 -3.62
C GLN A 11 6.89 -18.68 -2.22
N VAL A 12 6.65 -19.95 -1.89
CA VAL A 12 6.16 -20.36 -0.56
C VAL A 12 7.17 -19.99 0.52
N ALA A 13 8.46 -20.27 0.28
CA ALA A 13 9.55 -19.94 1.21
C ALA A 13 9.71 -18.43 1.47
N LYS A 14 9.19 -17.58 0.57
CA LYS A 14 9.22 -16.12 0.69
C LYS A 14 7.87 -15.52 1.10
N LYS A 15 6.93 -16.34 1.56
CA LYS A 15 5.57 -15.91 1.96
C LYS A 15 4.81 -15.11 0.87
N THR A 16 5.13 -15.31 -0.41
CA THR A 16 4.51 -14.63 -1.57
C THR A 16 3.68 -15.58 -2.44
N HIS A 17 3.77 -16.89 -2.21
CA HIS A 17 2.83 -17.89 -2.69
C HIS A 17 2.15 -18.52 -1.46
N ILE A 18 0.90 -18.14 -1.22
CA ILE A 18 0.14 -18.55 -0.04
C ILE A 18 -0.82 -19.66 -0.45
N LEU A 19 -0.77 -20.77 0.29
CA LEU A 19 -1.66 -21.92 0.10
C LEU A 19 -2.39 -22.16 1.42
N VAL A 20 -3.69 -21.91 1.45
CA VAL A 20 -4.50 -22.02 2.67
C VAL A 20 -5.44 -23.22 2.57
N PRO A 21 -5.18 -24.33 3.30
CA PRO A 21 -6.14 -25.43 3.39
C PRO A 21 -7.46 -24.94 3.98
N LEU A 22 -8.57 -25.52 3.51
CA LEU A 22 -9.88 -25.23 4.09
C LEU A 22 -10.13 -26.22 5.24
N GLY A 23 -10.59 -25.72 6.38
CA GLY A 23 -10.88 -26.53 7.57
C GLY A 23 -9.73 -26.60 8.57
N SER A 24 -8.68 -25.81 8.39
CA SER A 24 -7.70 -25.55 9.45
C SER A 24 -8.36 -24.70 10.54
N PRO A 25 -8.07 -24.94 11.83
CA PRO A 25 -8.49 -24.03 12.90
C PRO A 25 -8.05 -22.61 12.58
N LEU A 26 -8.91 -21.63 12.89
CA LEU A 26 -8.51 -20.23 12.78
C LEU A 26 -7.32 -19.97 13.71
N SER A 27 -6.35 -19.25 13.18
CA SER A 27 -5.19 -18.78 13.91
C SER A 27 -5.06 -17.30 13.62
N ASP A 28 -5.01 -16.49 14.67
CA ASP A 28 -4.87 -15.03 14.52
C ASP A 28 -3.48 -14.63 14.03
N LEU A 29 -2.50 -15.54 14.12
CA LEU A 29 -1.09 -15.31 13.77
C LEU A 29 -0.71 -15.82 12.38
N SER A 30 -1.57 -16.61 11.72
CA SER A 30 -1.23 -17.26 10.46
C SER A 30 -2.39 -17.32 9.47
N TRP A 31 -2.04 -17.54 8.21
CA TRP A 31 -3.02 -17.74 7.15
C TRP A 31 -3.88 -18.96 7.43
N SER A 32 -5.18 -18.76 7.59
CA SER A 32 -6.14 -19.83 7.89
C SER A 32 -7.47 -19.60 7.17
N ALA A 33 -8.19 -20.69 6.89
CA ALA A 33 -9.49 -20.63 6.22
C ALA A 33 -10.45 -21.65 6.84
N GLU A 34 -11.59 -21.16 7.28
CA GLU A 34 -12.63 -21.93 7.96
C GLU A 34 -13.93 -21.89 7.14
N LEU A 35 -14.53 -23.06 6.93
CA LEU A 35 -15.85 -23.16 6.31
C LEU A 35 -16.91 -22.70 7.31
N ARG A 36 -17.69 -21.67 6.94
CA ARG A 36 -18.74 -21.11 7.80
C ARG A 36 -20.13 -21.61 7.44
N ASP A 37 -20.44 -21.67 6.16
CA ASP A 37 -21.74 -22.10 5.67
C ASP A 37 -21.63 -22.73 4.29
N THR A 38 -22.57 -23.61 3.97
CA THR A 38 -22.68 -24.30 2.69
C THR A 38 -24.12 -24.21 2.19
N GLY A 39 -24.31 -23.54 1.07
CA GLY A 39 -25.55 -23.57 0.30
C GLY A 39 -25.52 -24.67 -0.76
N THR A 40 -26.52 -24.67 -1.64
CA THR A 40 -26.63 -25.67 -2.72
C THR A 40 -25.46 -25.58 -3.71
N ASN A 41 -25.10 -24.37 -4.13
CA ASN A 41 -24.04 -24.10 -5.11
C ASN A 41 -23.02 -23.05 -4.60
N THR A 42 -23.02 -22.75 -3.30
CA THR A 42 -22.20 -21.70 -2.69
C THR A 42 -21.54 -22.20 -1.42
N MET A 43 -20.34 -21.70 -1.14
CA MET A 43 -19.63 -21.93 0.11
C MET A 43 -19.16 -20.59 0.67
N THR A 44 -19.48 -20.34 1.94
CA THR A 44 -19.01 -19.16 2.66
C THR A 44 -17.81 -19.55 3.49
N ILE A 45 -16.68 -18.92 3.23
CA ILE A 45 -15.40 -19.22 3.86
C ILE A 45 -14.93 -17.97 4.60
N ARG A 46 -14.61 -18.10 5.88
CA ARG A 46 -13.88 -17.07 6.63
C ARG A 46 -12.40 -17.29 6.43
N VAL A 47 -11.68 -16.26 6.00
CA VAL A 47 -10.24 -16.28 5.79
C VAL A 47 -9.60 -15.34 6.80
N ASN A 48 -8.53 -15.79 7.46
CA ASN A 48 -7.66 -14.92 8.23
C ASN A 48 -6.31 -14.79 7.54
N THR A 49 -5.79 -13.57 7.45
CA THR A 49 -4.45 -13.28 6.95
C THR A 49 -3.46 -13.28 8.12
N SER A 50 -2.20 -13.63 7.87
CA SER A 50 -1.16 -13.42 8.89
C SER A 50 -0.94 -11.92 9.13
N PRO A 51 -0.71 -11.47 10.38
CA PRO A 51 -0.30 -10.09 10.69
C PRO A 51 1.05 -9.70 10.04
N GLU A 52 1.87 -10.69 9.68
CA GLU A 52 3.12 -10.49 8.93
C GLU A 52 2.94 -10.65 7.41
N ALA A 53 1.70 -10.65 6.89
CA ALA A 53 1.47 -10.78 5.46
C ALA A 53 2.14 -9.64 4.70
N VAL A 54 2.72 -9.94 3.54
CA VAL A 54 3.31 -8.89 2.71
C VAL A 54 2.19 -7.97 2.20
N ILE A 55 2.36 -6.65 2.28
CA ILE A 55 1.36 -5.75 1.72
C ILE A 55 1.40 -5.76 0.18
N GLY A 56 0.28 -5.42 -0.42
CA GLY A 56 0.15 -5.21 -1.86
C GLY A 56 -1.04 -5.92 -2.47
N LYS A 57 -1.01 -6.02 -3.79
CA LYS A 57 -2.07 -6.62 -4.60
C LYS A 57 -1.81 -8.11 -4.80
N TYR A 58 -2.83 -8.92 -4.48
CA TYR A 58 -2.78 -10.36 -4.58
C TYR A 58 -3.72 -10.87 -5.66
N GLN A 59 -3.21 -11.80 -6.47
CA GLN A 59 -4.07 -12.65 -7.28
C GLN A 59 -4.65 -13.77 -6.42
N PHE A 60 -5.94 -14.05 -6.58
CA PHE A 60 -6.64 -15.06 -5.79
C PHE A 60 -7.26 -16.15 -6.67
N SER A 61 -7.18 -17.39 -6.24
CA SER A 61 -7.78 -18.55 -6.90
C SER A 61 -8.14 -19.65 -5.90
N VAL A 62 -9.04 -20.54 -6.31
CA VAL A 62 -9.41 -21.74 -5.55
C VAL A 62 -8.87 -22.97 -6.27
N LYS A 63 -8.15 -23.80 -5.52
CA LYS A 63 -7.69 -25.12 -5.97
C LYS A 63 -8.44 -26.23 -5.24
N THR A 64 -9.12 -27.08 -6.00
CA THR A 64 -9.88 -28.24 -5.53
C THR A 64 -9.16 -29.53 -5.88
N ARG A 65 -9.43 -30.58 -5.10
CA ARG A 65 -8.95 -31.93 -5.35
C ARG A 65 -10.14 -32.88 -5.22
N SER A 66 -10.35 -33.71 -6.23
CA SER A 66 -11.40 -34.73 -6.28
C SER A 66 -10.80 -36.07 -6.71
N LYS A 67 -11.63 -37.12 -6.81
CA LYS A 67 -11.21 -38.41 -7.38
C LYS A 67 -10.75 -38.31 -8.83
N ALA A 68 -11.22 -37.29 -9.57
CA ALA A 68 -10.83 -37.04 -10.96
C ALA A 68 -9.49 -36.28 -11.10
N GLY A 69 -8.88 -35.86 -9.99
CA GLY A 69 -7.62 -35.11 -9.98
C GLY A 69 -7.74 -33.73 -9.33
N GLU A 70 -6.72 -32.90 -9.57
CA GLU A 70 -6.68 -31.51 -9.09
C GLU A 70 -7.17 -30.55 -10.17
N TYR A 71 -7.92 -29.54 -9.75
CA TYR A 71 -8.33 -28.43 -10.60
C TYR A 71 -8.03 -27.12 -9.88
N GLN A 72 -7.48 -26.15 -10.59
CA GLN A 72 -7.31 -24.79 -10.11
C GLN A 72 -8.08 -23.85 -11.03
N ALA A 73 -8.95 -23.03 -10.46
CA ALA A 73 -9.63 -21.99 -11.22
C ALA A 73 -8.58 -21.01 -11.79
N PRO A 74 -8.76 -20.49 -13.01
CA PRO A 74 -7.88 -19.45 -13.53
C PRO A 74 -7.91 -18.23 -12.60
N PHE A 75 -6.78 -17.52 -12.53
CA PHE A 75 -6.75 -16.22 -11.87
C PHE A 75 -7.58 -15.23 -12.69
N ASP A 76 -8.44 -14.48 -12.02
CA ASP A 76 -9.29 -13.46 -12.63
C ASP A 76 -9.00 -12.12 -11.95
N PRO A 77 -8.58 -11.08 -12.69
CA PRO A 77 -8.29 -9.76 -12.13
C PRO A 77 -9.44 -9.14 -11.32
N ARG A 78 -10.69 -9.55 -11.58
CA ARG A 78 -11.88 -9.06 -10.84
C ARG A 78 -11.93 -9.53 -9.39
N TYR A 79 -11.15 -10.56 -9.04
CA TYR A 79 -11.07 -11.12 -7.69
C TYR A 79 -9.72 -10.83 -7.02
N GLU A 80 -8.94 -9.88 -7.55
CA GLU A 80 -7.72 -9.42 -6.89
C GLU A 80 -8.07 -8.75 -5.56
N ILE A 81 -7.22 -8.98 -4.56
CA ILE A 81 -7.41 -8.49 -3.20
C ILE A 81 -6.19 -7.66 -2.82
N TYR A 82 -6.41 -6.53 -2.16
CA TYR A 82 -5.34 -5.76 -1.55
C TYR A 82 -5.23 -6.14 -0.07
N ILE A 83 -4.00 -6.38 0.38
CA ILE A 83 -3.67 -6.55 1.79
C ILE A 83 -2.78 -5.39 2.19
N LEU A 84 -3.15 -4.71 3.27
CA LEU A 84 -2.46 -3.55 3.81
C LEU A 84 -1.97 -3.86 5.22
N PHE A 85 -1.11 -3.01 5.75
CA PHE A 85 -0.82 -2.97 7.18
C PHE A 85 -2.11 -2.76 7.97
N ASN A 86 -2.21 -3.36 9.15
CA ASN A 86 -3.40 -3.32 9.98
C ASN A 86 -3.10 -2.77 11.38
N PRO A 87 -3.17 -1.43 11.57
CA PRO A 87 -2.87 -0.82 12.86
C PRO A 87 -3.91 -1.07 13.95
N TRP A 88 -5.02 -1.77 13.64
CA TRP A 88 -6.00 -2.26 14.63
C TRP A 88 -5.67 -3.66 15.17
N CYS A 89 -4.74 -4.39 14.54
CA CYS A 89 -4.38 -5.74 14.94
C CYS A 89 -3.21 -5.69 15.95
N PRO A 90 -3.37 -6.18 17.20
CA PRO A 90 -2.30 -6.15 18.21
C PRO A 90 -1.01 -6.89 17.82
N ASP A 91 -1.11 -7.83 16.88
CA ASP A 91 0.01 -8.64 16.39
C ASP A 91 0.67 -8.04 15.13
N ASP A 92 0.13 -6.95 14.58
CA ASP A 92 0.71 -6.27 13.42
C ASP A 92 1.83 -5.31 13.89
N PRO A 93 2.98 -5.24 13.19
CA PRO A 93 4.08 -4.36 13.57
C PRO A 93 3.75 -2.86 13.60
N VAL A 94 2.64 -2.42 12.99
CA VAL A 94 2.18 -1.02 13.05
C VAL A 94 1.00 -0.79 14.00
N TYR A 95 0.70 -1.74 14.87
CA TYR A 95 -0.38 -1.62 15.84
C TYR A 95 -0.29 -0.34 16.68
N LEU A 96 -1.45 0.29 16.91
CA LEU A 96 -1.58 1.44 17.79
C LEU A 96 -2.62 1.17 18.88
N ASP A 97 -2.17 1.10 20.13
CA ASP A 97 -3.02 0.86 21.31
C ASP A 97 -4.22 1.81 21.40
N LYS A 98 -3.96 3.10 21.14
CA LYS A 98 -5.00 4.13 21.17
C LYS A 98 -5.66 4.22 19.80
N THR A 99 -6.58 3.29 19.54
CA THR A 99 -7.31 3.17 18.26
C THR A 99 -8.05 4.43 17.83
N SER A 100 -8.49 5.28 18.76
CA SER A 100 -9.09 6.59 18.44
C SER A 100 -8.13 7.58 17.77
N SER A 101 -6.82 7.33 17.82
CA SER A 101 -5.83 8.13 17.08
C SER A 101 -5.67 7.68 15.63
N LEU A 102 -6.19 6.50 15.27
CA LEU A 102 -6.16 6.01 13.89
C LEU A 102 -7.09 6.80 12.98
N ASP A 103 -8.13 7.42 13.55
CA ASP A 103 -8.95 8.39 12.84
C ASP A 103 -8.09 9.55 12.29
N GLU A 104 -7.07 9.98 13.03
CA GLU A 104 -6.15 11.06 12.61
C GLU A 104 -4.98 10.56 11.76
N TYR A 105 -4.32 9.48 12.17
CA TYR A 105 -3.04 9.07 11.55
C TYR A 105 -3.20 8.15 10.34
N VAL A 106 -4.39 7.59 10.12
CA VAL A 106 -4.65 6.62 9.04
C VAL A 106 -5.86 7.01 8.21
N LEU A 107 -6.96 7.38 8.85
CA LEU A 107 -8.24 7.61 8.17
C LEU A 107 -8.46 9.08 7.75
N ASN A 108 -7.75 10.03 8.35
CA ASN A 108 -7.90 11.44 7.99
C ASN A 108 -7.17 11.72 6.66
N GLU A 109 -7.94 12.11 5.64
CA GLU A 109 -7.41 12.42 4.31
C GLU A 109 -6.95 13.87 4.16
N SER A 110 -7.06 14.69 5.21
CA SER A 110 -6.70 16.10 5.19
C SER A 110 -5.91 16.51 6.42
N GLY A 111 -4.77 17.16 6.20
CA GLY A 111 -3.87 17.60 7.25
C GLY A 111 -3.57 19.09 7.23
N ARG A 112 -2.80 19.52 8.22
CA ARG A 112 -2.22 20.86 8.31
C ARG A 112 -0.71 20.75 8.28
N ILE A 113 -0.08 21.57 7.43
CA ILE A 113 1.37 21.73 7.39
C ILE A 113 1.70 23.14 7.89
N TYR A 114 2.49 23.20 8.96
CA TYR A 114 2.95 24.45 9.56
C TYR A 114 4.22 24.94 8.88
N TYR A 115 4.34 26.27 8.72
CA TYR A 115 5.49 26.94 8.13
C TYR A 115 5.66 28.33 8.76
N GLY A 116 6.61 29.12 8.25
CA GLY A 116 6.90 30.46 8.76
C GLY A 116 8.02 30.42 9.80
N THR A 117 7.88 31.20 10.86
CA THR A 117 8.86 31.29 11.94
C THR A 117 8.23 30.92 13.28
N GLU A 118 9.05 30.72 14.31
CA GLU A 118 8.58 30.44 15.68
C GLU A 118 7.59 31.49 16.20
N THR A 119 7.79 32.77 15.82
CA THR A 119 6.94 33.89 16.25
C THR A 119 5.81 34.22 15.28
N GLN A 120 5.84 33.65 14.08
CA GLN A 120 4.83 33.87 13.04
C GLN A 120 4.56 32.55 12.31
N ILE A 121 3.78 31.70 12.98
CA ILE A 121 3.40 30.39 12.48
C ILE A 121 2.29 30.56 11.42
N GLY A 122 2.61 30.18 10.20
CA GLY A 122 1.65 29.97 9.13
C GLY A 122 1.17 28.52 9.10
N GLU A 123 -0.04 28.32 8.61
CA GLU A 123 -0.57 26.98 8.34
C GLU A 123 -1.08 26.91 6.89
N ARG A 124 -0.97 25.72 6.30
CA ARG A 124 -1.63 25.39 5.04
C ARG A 124 -2.36 24.06 5.20
N THR A 125 -3.53 23.96 4.58
CA THR A 125 -4.21 22.68 4.43
C THR A 125 -3.50 21.86 3.35
N TRP A 126 -3.45 20.55 3.56
CA TRP A 126 -2.94 19.59 2.59
C TRP A 126 -3.92 18.44 2.46
N ASN A 127 -4.36 18.14 1.24
CA ASN A 127 -5.21 16.99 0.95
C ASN A 127 -4.34 15.77 0.63
N TYR A 128 -4.25 14.81 1.55
CA TYR A 128 -3.54 13.55 1.34
C TYR A 128 -4.28 12.68 0.32
N ALA A 129 -5.60 12.51 0.50
CA ALA A 129 -6.49 11.75 -0.39
C ALA A 129 -6.01 10.30 -0.62
N GLN A 130 -5.54 9.62 0.42
CA GLN A 130 -5.04 8.24 0.33
C GLN A 130 -6.10 7.23 -0.15
N PHE A 131 -7.40 7.55 -0.04
CA PHE A 131 -8.49 6.67 -0.50
C PHE A 131 -9.01 7.02 -1.91
N ASP A 132 -8.46 8.05 -2.55
CA ASP A 132 -8.83 8.39 -3.92
C ASP A 132 -8.40 7.29 -4.91
N HIS A 133 -9.22 7.10 -5.95
CA HIS A 133 -8.98 6.08 -6.97
C HIS A 133 -7.59 6.22 -7.61
N GLY A 134 -6.82 5.14 -7.57
CA GLY A 134 -5.49 5.01 -8.18
C GLY A 134 -4.34 5.44 -7.27
N ILE A 135 -4.60 6.00 -6.08
CA ILE A 135 -3.53 6.39 -5.14
C ILE A 135 -2.83 5.17 -4.55
N LEU A 136 -3.57 4.15 -4.10
CA LEU A 136 -2.97 2.91 -3.64
C LEU A 136 -2.12 2.23 -4.73
N ASP A 137 -2.59 2.23 -5.98
CA ASP A 137 -1.82 1.69 -7.12
C ASP A 137 -0.55 2.52 -7.38
N ALA A 138 -0.62 3.85 -7.22
CA ALA A 138 0.55 4.73 -7.32
C ALA A 138 1.59 4.43 -6.23
N CYS A 139 1.16 4.17 -4.99
CA CYS A 139 2.03 3.79 -3.89
C CYS A 139 2.71 2.44 -4.16
N LEU A 140 1.96 1.43 -4.62
CA LEU A 140 2.54 0.13 -4.99
C LEU A 140 3.48 0.22 -6.20
N PHE A 141 3.12 1.02 -7.20
CA PHE A 141 3.96 1.31 -8.35
C PHE A 141 5.29 1.96 -7.94
N MET A 142 5.29 2.88 -6.97
CA MET A 142 6.51 3.47 -6.42
C MET A 142 7.46 2.41 -5.83
N LEU A 143 6.92 1.46 -5.06
CA LEU A 143 7.71 0.35 -4.51
C LEU A 143 8.27 -0.56 -5.62
N ASP A 144 7.49 -0.77 -6.69
CA ASP A 144 7.92 -1.53 -7.87
C ASP A 144 9.03 -0.81 -8.64
N GLN A 145 8.91 0.50 -8.86
CA GLN A 145 9.92 1.31 -9.53
C GLN A 145 11.28 1.26 -8.82
N ARG A 146 11.27 1.24 -7.47
CA ARG A 146 12.51 1.06 -6.70
C ARG A 146 13.13 -0.33 -6.83
N GLY A 147 12.35 -1.31 -7.31
CA GLY A 147 12.71 -2.72 -7.31
C GLY A 147 12.61 -3.36 -5.93
N MET A 148 11.76 -2.84 -5.03
CA MET A 148 11.60 -3.40 -3.69
C MET A 148 11.08 -4.84 -3.76
N PRO A 149 11.82 -5.85 -3.23
CA PRO A 149 11.35 -7.23 -3.23
C PRO A 149 10.01 -7.37 -2.51
N HIS A 150 9.03 -8.03 -3.13
CA HIS A 150 7.69 -8.21 -2.56
C HIS A 150 7.72 -8.92 -1.20
N ALA A 151 8.65 -9.86 -1.01
CA ALA A 151 8.86 -10.56 0.25
C ALA A 151 9.23 -9.64 1.43
N SER A 152 9.78 -8.45 1.15
CA SER A 152 10.19 -7.46 2.15
C SER A 152 9.10 -6.42 2.42
N ARG A 153 7.97 -6.46 1.73
CA ARG A 153 6.89 -5.46 1.87
C ARG A 153 6.05 -5.64 3.14
N GLY A 154 6.20 -6.75 3.86
CA GLY A 154 5.59 -6.93 5.17
C GLY A 154 6.31 -6.20 6.31
N ASP A 155 7.47 -5.59 6.05
CA ASP A 155 8.25 -4.87 7.06
C ASP A 155 8.04 -3.34 6.91
N PRO A 156 7.35 -2.68 7.86
CA PRO A 156 7.08 -1.25 7.78
C PRO A 156 8.34 -0.39 7.85
N ILE A 157 9.43 -0.88 8.45
CA ILE A 157 10.73 -0.18 8.48
C ILE A 157 11.30 -0.12 7.06
N MET A 158 11.30 -1.27 6.37
CA MET A 158 11.82 -1.34 5.01
C MET A 158 10.94 -0.57 4.02
N VAL A 159 9.62 -0.62 4.16
CA VAL A 159 8.69 0.18 3.36
C VAL A 159 8.95 1.67 3.57
N SER A 160 9.07 2.12 4.82
CA SER A 160 9.34 3.54 5.15
C SER A 160 10.68 4.04 4.57
N ARG A 161 11.72 3.19 4.58
CA ARG A 161 13.01 3.52 3.96
C ARG A 161 12.91 3.67 2.45
N VAL A 162 12.15 2.81 1.78
CA VAL A 162 11.94 2.88 0.33
C VAL A 162 11.11 4.10 -0.03
N VAL A 163 10.00 4.36 0.66
CA VAL A 163 9.14 5.53 0.42
C VAL A 163 9.91 6.84 0.60
N SER A 164 10.68 6.96 1.68
CA SER A 164 11.46 8.19 1.93
C SER A 164 12.57 8.42 0.91
N ALA A 165 13.18 7.37 0.36
CA ALA A 165 14.11 7.49 -0.77
C ALA A 165 13.38 7.87 -2.07
N MET A 166 12.26 7.19 -2.36
CA MET A 166 11.54 7.33 -3.63
C MET A 166 10.72 8.60 -3.76
N VAL A 167 10.40 9.33 -2.69
CA VAL A 167 9.68 10.60 -2.85
C VAL A 167 10.53 11.63 -3.62
N ASN A 168 11.86 11.55 -3.48
CA ASN A 168 12.80 12.45 -4.12
C ASN A 168 13.37 11.80 -5.39
N SER A 169 13.42 12.57 -6.47
CA SER A 169 13.96 12.12 -7.76
C SER A 169 15.47 11.96 -7.80
N LEU A 170 16.20 12.63 -6.89
CA LEU A 170 17.65 12.51 -6.84
C LEU A 170 18.01 11.04 -6.56
N ASP A 171 18.95 10.52 -7.33
CA ASP A 171 19.48 9.15 -7.31
C ASP A 171 18.56 8.05 -7.87
N ASP A 172 17.27 8.01 -7.52
CA ASP A 172 16.40 6.85 -7.78
C ASP A 172 15.26 7.10 -8.81
N ASN A 173 15.23 8.24 -9.53
CA ASN A 173 14.11 8.62 -10.42
C ASN A 173 12.73 8.55 -9.71
N GLY A 174 12.72 8.94 -8.44
CA GLY A 174 11.56 9.06 -7.58
C GLY A 174 10.50 10.08 -8.01
N VAL A 175 9.50 10.27 -7.15
CA VAL A 175 8.23 10.93 -7.47
C VAL A 175 8.38 12.41 -7.83
N LEU A 176 9.20 13.17 -7.11
CA LEU A 176 9.27 14.63 -7.22
C LEU A 176 10.69 15.13 -7.46
N VAL A 177 10.82 16.14 -8.33
CA VAL A 177 12.06 16.91 -8.49
C VAL A 177 12.05 18.12 -7.58
N GLY A 178 13.06 18.23 -6.72
CA GLY A 178 13.26 19.38 -5.84
C GLY A 178 13.72 20.62 -6.61
N ASN A 179 13.16 21.79 -6.31
CA ASN A 179 13.65 23.05 -6.88
C ASN A 179 13.44 24.25 -5.93
N TRP A 180 14.52 25.02 -5.71
CA TRP A 180 14.59 26.23 -4.87
C TRP A 180 15.12 27.46 -5.62
N ASN A 181 15.38 27.36 -6.92
CA ASN A 181 16.01 28.44 -7.69
C ASN A 181 15.05 29.60 -8.04
N GLY A 182 13.74 29.44 -7.79
CA GLY A 182 12.70 30.43 -8.11
C GLY A 182 12.17 30.38 -9.55
N ASP A 183 12.78 29.62 -10.45
CA ASP A 183 12.30 29.36 -11.80
C ASP A 183 11.58 28.02 -11.88
N TYR A 184 10.26 28.08 -11.98
CA TYR A 184 9.38 26.91 -12.11
C TYR A 184 8.75 26.81 -13.50
N SER A 185 9.26 27.51 -14.51
CA SER A 185 8.67 27.61 -15.85
C SER A 185 8.39 26.26 -16.54
N ARG A 186 9.15 25.22 -16.18
CA ARG A 186 9.02 23.87 -16.74
C ARG A 186 8.07 22.95 -15.98
N GLY A 187 7.47 23.42 -14.88
CA GLY A 187 6.68 22.58 -13.98
C GLY A 187 5.71 23.37 -13.13
N THR A 188 5.26 22.77 -12.03
CA THR A 188 4.40 23.42 -11.06
C THR A 188 5.24 24.10 -9.99
N ASN A 189 4.91 25.35 -9.65
CA ASN A 189 5.48 26.03 -8.49
C ASN A 189 5.16 25.22 -7.21
N PRO A 190 6.15 24.86 -6.37
CA PRO A 190 5.93 24.06 -5.15
C PRO A 190 4.85 24.62 -4.22
N SER A 191 4.64 25.94 -4.19
CA SER A 191 3.59 26.57 -3.38
C SER A 191 2.18 26.35 -3.90
N ALA A 192 2.02 26.04 -5.20
CA ALA A 192 0.72 25.84 -5.85
C ALA A 192 0.08 24.47 -5.55
N TRP A 193 0.85 23.50 -5.07
CA TRP A 193 0.30 22.20 -4.67
C TRP A 193 -0.61 22.33 -3.44
N VAL A 194 -1.78 21.72 -3.51
CA VAL A 194 -2.76 21.69 -2.41
C VAL A 194 -2.97 20.29 -1.82
N GLY A 195 -2.27 19.29 -2.37
CA GLY A 195 -2.41 17.89 -1.99
C GLY A 195 -1.52 16.96 -2.81
N SER A 196 -1.51 15.68 -2.42
CA SER A 196 -0.63 14.66 -2.99
C SER A 196 -1.20 13.98 -4.24
N ARG A 197 -2.53 13.95 -4.35
CA ARG A 197 -3.27 13.22 -5.39
C ARG A 197 -2.74 13.44 -6.80
N ASP A 198 -2.70 14.68 -7.25
CA ASP A 198 -2.33 15.00 -8.63
C ASP A 198 -0.86 14.72 -8.93
N ILE A 199 0.01 14.77 -7.90
CA ILE A 199 1.42 14.40 -8.00
C ILE A 199 1.54 12.89 -8.21
N LEU A 200 0.95 12.08 -7.34
CA LEU A 200 1.04 10.62 -7.39
C LEU A 200 0.39 10.05 -8.65
N LEU A 201 -0.79 10.55 -9.05
CA LEU A 201 -1.45 10.09 -10.28
C LEU A 201 -0.66 10.48 -11.54
N LYS A 202 -0.01 11.65 -11.55
CA LYS A 202 0.88 12.03 -12.66
C LYS A 202 2.12 11.15 -12.71
N TYR A 203 2.71 10.81 -11.57
CA TYR A 203 3.83 9.88 -11.49
C TYR A 203 3.43 8.49 -11.99
N LEU A 204 2.32 7.92 -11.49
CA LEU A 204 1.80 6.63 -11.94
C LEU A 204 1.52 6.60 -13.45
N LYS A 205 0.91 7.66 -13.98
CA LYS A 205 0.56 7.74 -15.42
C LYS A 205 1.78 7.83 -16.32
N THR A 206 2.82 8.54 -15.90
CA THR A 206 3.96 8.87 -16.77
C THR A 206 5.18 7.99 -16.52
N GLY A 207 5.34 7.45 -15.32
CA GLY A 207 6.56 6.79 -14.86
C GLY A 207 7.74 7.75 -14.67
N TYR A 208 7.53 9.07 -14.76
CA TYR A 208 8.60 10.07 -14.68
C TYR A 208 8.42 11.01 -13.49
N PRO A 209 9.52 11.51 -12.90
CA PRO A 209 9.48 12.49 -11.82
C PRO A 209 8.62 13.74 -12.15
N VAL A 210 7.85 14.19 -11.17
CA VAL A 210 6.98 15.36 -11.25
C VAL A 210 7.73 16.63 -10.83
N LEU A 211 7.64 17.67 -11.65
CA LEU A 211 8.23 18.98 -11.39
C LEU A 211 7.18 19.92 -10.75
N TYR A 212 7.39 20.59 -9.62
CA TYR A 212 8.50 20.52 -8.67
C TYR A 212 7.98 20.39 -7.23
N GLY A 213 8.86 20.00 -6.30
CA GLY A 213 8.59 19.95 -4.87
C GLY A 213 9.59 20.74 -4.02
N GLN A 214 9.19 21.04 -2.80
CA GLN A 214 10.06 21.46 -1.69
C GLN A 214 9.70 20.65 -0.45
N CYS A 215 10.38 20.88 0.68
CA CYS A 215 10.29 20.04 1.89
C CYS A 215 8.85 19.68 2.29
N TRP A 216 7.92 20.63 2.33
CA TRP A 216 6.52 20.35 2.69
C TRP A 216 5.75 19.54 1.63
N VAL A 217 6.12 19.67 0.35
CA VAL A 217 5.51 18.89 -0.74
C VAL A 217 5.98 17.43 -0.61
N PHE A 218 7.28 17.21 -0.36
CA PHE A 218 7.80 15.87 -0.09
C PHE A 218 7.14 15.25 1.14
N ALA A 219 7.03 15.99 2.24
CA ALA A 219 6.37 15.51 3.45
C ALA A 219 4.91 15.13 3.18
N GLY A 220 4.15 15.99 2.50
CA GLY A 220 2.76 15.71 2.14
C GLY A 220 2.59 14.43 1.31
N VAL A 221 3.48 14.19 0.34
CA VAL A 221 3.47 12.98 -0.48
C VAL A 221 3.92 11.74 0.29
N VAL A 222 4.89 11.85 1.21
CA VAL A 222 5.31 10.71 2.07
C VAL A 222 4.21 10.31 3.06
N THR A 223 3.43 11.28 3.54
CA THR A 223 2.30 11.02 4.45
C THR A 223 1.11 10.36 3.74
N THR A 224 0.98 10.52 2.41
CA THR A 224 -0.06 9.89 1.58
C THR A 224 0.32 8.46 1.22
#